data_AF-A0A9Q3QAI9-F1
#
_entry.id   AF-A0A9Q3QAI9-F1
#
_cell.length_a   1.000
_cell.length_b   1.000
_cell.length_c   1.000
_cell.angle_alpha   90.00
_cell.angle_beta   90.00
_cell.angle_gamma   90.00
#
_symmetry.space_group_name_H-M   'P 1'
#
loop_
_entity.id
_entity.type
_entity.pdbx_description
1 polymer ?
#
loop_
_entity_poly.entity_id
_entity_poly.type
_entity_poly.pdbx_seq_one_letter_code
_entity_poly.pdbx_strand_id
1 'polypeptide(L)' 'YHPQTDGLAERMIQTMEDILRRLCAYGMEYEDHEGNTHDWVTLLPAVQLPYNTSQHSATGKTPALVEKGCNPLFPVDT' A
#
# COMPACT_ATOMS: atom_id res chain seq x y z
N TYR A 1 19.94 12.41 -20.58
CA TYR A 1 18.74 11.76 -20.03
C TYR A 1 19.23 10.59 -19.20
N HIS A 2 19.29 10.76 -17.89
CA HIS A 2 19.74 9.72 -16.97
C HIS A 2 18.46 9.20 -16.32
N PRO A 3 17.85 8.12 -16.84
CA PRO A 3 16.75 7.49 -16.15
C PRO A 3 17.38 6.75 -14.97
N GLN A 4 17.75 7.50 -13.94
CA GLN A 4 17.83 6.93 -12.62
C GLN A 4 16.38 6.75 -12.23
N THR A 5 15.76 5.72 -12.81
CA THR A 5 14.39 5.36 -12.51
C THR A 5 14.38 5.05 -11.04
N ASP A 6 13.47 5.69 -10.33
CA ASP A 6 13.37 5.57 -8.89
C ASP A 6 12.87 4.15 -8.58
N GLY A 7 13.80 3.20 -8.52
CA GLY A 7 13.49 1.77 -8.38
C GLY A 7 12.79 1.44 -7.07
N LEU A 8 12.88 2.35 -6.09
CA LEU A 8 12.09 2.30 -4.86
C LEU A 8 10.62 2.57 -5.17
N ALA A 9 10.31 3.68 -5.86
CA ALA A 9 8.96 3.99 -6.30
C ALA A 9 8.39 2.90 -7.23
N GLU A 10 9.18 2.39 -8.18
CA GLU A 10 8.73 1.30 -9.07
C GLU A 10 8.38 0.03 -8.30
N ARG A 11 9.17 -0.31 -7.28
CA ARG A 11 8.91 -1.49 -6.44
C ARG A 11 7.70 -1.26 -5.54
N MET A 12 7.52 -0.04 -5.05
CA MET A 12 6.36 0.37 -4.27
C MET A 12 5.08 0.25 -5.08
N ILE A 13 5.06 0.82 -6.28
CA ILE A 13 3.91 0.81 -7.19
C ILE A 13 3.52 -0.64 -7.52
N GLN A 14 4.47 -1.49 -7.93
CA GLN A 14 4.19 -2.91 -8.20
C GLN A 14 3.62 -3.66 -6.99
N THR A 15 4.09 -3.36 -5.78
CA THR A 15 3.58 -4.04 -4.57
C THR A 15 2.16 -3.58 -4.24
N MET A 16 1.88 -2.28 -4.35
CA MET A 16 0.53 -1.74 -4.15
C MET A 16 -0.45 -2.27 -5.19
N GLU A 17 -0.04 -2.38 -6.45
CA GLU A 17 -0.84 -2.97 -7.52
C GLU A 17 -1.16 -4.45 -7.26
N ASP A 18 -0.21 -5.25 -6.77
CA ASP A 18 -0.47 -6.66 -6.42
C ASP A 18 -1.51 -6.78 -5.30
N ILE A 19 -1.42 -5.93 -4.26
CA ILE A 19 -2.39 -5.90 -3.16
C ILE A 19 -3.76 -5.46 -3.67
N LEU A 20 -3.84 -4.37 -4.44
CA LEU A 20 -5.09 -3.89 -5.03
C LEU A 20 -5.75 -4.95 -5.92
N ARG A 21 -4.96 -5.65 -6.73
CA ARG A 21 -5.46 -6.72 -7.60
C ARG A 21 -6.03 -7.87 -6.80
N ARG A 22 -5.40 -8.25 -5.67
CA ARG A 22 -5.94 -9.27 -4.77
C ARG A 22 -7.23 -8.80 -4.10
N LEU A 23 -7.29 -7.56 -3.62
CA LEU A 23 -8.48 -7.02 -2.96
C LEU A 23 -9.67 -6.92 -3.94
N CYS A 24 -9.40 -6.49 -5.17
CA CYS A 24 -10.39 -6.38 -6.24
C CYS A 24 -10.84 -7.77 -6.74
N ALA A 25 -9.93 -8.75 -6.84
CA ALA A 25 -10.24 -10.10 -7.33
C ALA A 25 -10.86 -11.03 -6.28
N TYR A 26 -10.49 -10.90 -5.01
CA TYR A 26 -10.95 -11.78 -3.93
C TYR A 26 -12.09 -11.21 -3.09
N GLY A 27 -12.58 -10.00 -3.43
CA GLY A 27 -13.77 -9.44 -2.80
C GLY A 27 -13.59 -9.30 -1.29
N MET A 28 -12.84 -8.28 -0.86
CA MET A 28 -13.24 -7.67 0.41
C MET A 28 -14.68 -7.20 0.22
N GLU A 29 -15.51 -7.28 1.25
CA GLU A 29 -16.93 -6.86 1.31
C GLU A 29 -17.14 -5.35 1.06
N TYR A 30 -16.21 -4.70 0.36
CA TYR A 30 -16.27 -3.34 -0.12
C TYR A 30 -16.92 -3.36 -1.51
N GLU A 31 -18.22 -3.56 -1.49
CA GLU A 31 -19.08 -3.32 -2.63
C GLU A 31 -19.51 -1.86 -2.55
N ASP A 32 -19.19 -1.04 -3.56
CA ASP A 32 -19.80 0.29 -3.63
C ASP A 32 -21.33 0.14 -3.72
N HIS A 33 -22.09 1.21 -3.47
CA HIS A 33 -23.56 1.21 -3.48
C HIS A 33 -24.18 0.63 -4.78
N GLU A 34 -23.38 0.45 -5.82
CA GLU A 34 -23.71 -0.09 -7.13
C GLU A 34 -23.28 -1.55 -7.39
N GLY A 35 -22.70 -2.28 -6.44
CA GLY A 35 -22.35 -3.69 -6.66
C GLY A 35 -20.91 -3.97 -7.13
N ASN A 36 -20.07 -2.93 -7.24
CA ASN A 36 -18.79 -3.01 -7.94
C ASN A 36 -17.60 -2.98 -6.96
N THR A 37 -16.73 -3.99 -7.03
CA THR A 37 -15.46 -4.09 -6.26
C THR A 37 -14.29 -3.39 -6.97
N HIS A 38 -14.55 -2.71 -8.10
CA HIS A 38 -13.53 -2.15 -9.00
C HIS A 38 -13.04 -0.75 -8.63
N ASP A 39 -13.55 -0.16 -7.54
CA ASP A 39 -13.19 1.20 -7.14
C ASP A 39 -11.85 1.24 -6.41
N TRP A 40 -10.76 1.09 -7.17
CA TRP A 40 -9.40 1.10 -6.64
C TRP A 40 -9.05 2.40 -5.92
N VAL A 41 -9.71 3.52 -6.26
CA VAL A 41 -9.46 4.83 -5.65
C VAL A 41 -9.89 4.83 -4.18
N THR A 42 -11.03 4.23 -3.84
CA THR A 42 -11.47 4.08 -2.44
C THR A 42 -10.61 3.08 -1.67
N LEU A 43 -10.03 2.09 -2.35
CA LEU A 43 -9.14 1.08 -1.74
C LEU A 43 -7.71 1.58 -1.51
N LEU A 44 -7.26 2.61 -2.23
CA LEU A 44 -5.92 3.18 -2.07
C LEU A 44 -5.53 3.49 -0.61
N PRO A 45 -6.32 4.27 0.17
CA PRO A 45 -5.97 4.54 1.56
C PRO A 45 -5.93 3.27 2.42
N ALA A 46 -6.78 2.28 2.13
CA ALA A 46 -6.80 0.99 2.83
C ALA A 46 -5.57 0.12 2.52
N VAL A 47 -4.95 0.28 1.35
CA VAL A 47 -3.69 -0.42 0.95
C VAL A 47 -2.45 0.35 1.37
N GLN A 48 -2.50 1.68 1.31
CA GLN A 48 -1.33 2.53 1.56
C GLN A 48 -0.83 2.43 3.00
N LEU A 49 -1.75 2.37 3.97
CA LEU A 49 -1.40 2.25 5.38
C LEU A 49 -0.68 0.92 5.70
N PRO A 50 -1.25 -0.27 5.41
CA PRO A 50 -0.58 -1.54 5.68
C PRO A 50 0.72 -1.69 4.90
N TYR A 51 0.81 -1.17 3.67
CA TYR A 51 2.07 -1.13 2.92
C TYR A 51 3.14 -0.31 3.67
N ASN A 52 2.81 0.92 4.07
CA ASN A 52 3.73 1.82 4.76
C ASN A 52 4.20 1.31 6.13
N THR A 53 3.45 0.40 6.75
CA THR A 53 3.74 -0.17 8.07
C THR A 53 4.28 -1.59 8.01
N SER A 54 4.29 -2.23 6.84
CA SER A 54 4.83 -3.57 6.66
C SER A 54 6.34 -3.52 6.47
N GLN A 55 7.07 -4.43 7.12
CA GLN A 55 8.52 -4.51 6.94
C GLN A 55 8.86 -5.07 5.56
N HIS A 56 9.73 -4.37 4.85
CA HIS A 56 10.28 -4.89 3.60
C HIS A 56 11.42 -5.85 3.89
N SER A 57 11.35 -7.04 3.30
CA SER A 57 12.39 -8.09 3.45
C SER A 57 13.77 -7.65 2.99
N ALA A 58 13.86 -6.74 2.02
CA ALA A 58 15.12 -6.22 1.50
C ALA A 58 15.84 -5.26 2.46
N THR A 59 15.10 -4.48 3.26
CA THR A 59 15.66 -3.43 4.13
C THR A 59 15.47 -3.71 5.61
N GLY A 60 14.65 -4.70 5.98
CA GLY A 60 14.28 -5.01 7.37
C GLY A 60 13.51 -3.86 8.07
N LYS A 61 13.08 -2.85 7.30
CA LYS A 61 12.44 -1.63 7.79
C LYS A 61 11.15 -1.39 7.05
N THR A 62 10.26 -0.66 7.68
CA THR A 62 9.01 -0.19 7.09
C THR A 62 9.30 0.98 6.13
N PRO A 63 8.55 1.13 5.02
CA PRO A 63 8.71 2.24 4.10
C PRO A 63 8.56 3.59 4.81
N ALA A 64 7.60 3.71 5.74
CA ALA A 64 7.42 4.93 6.51
C ALA A 64 8.65 5.30 7.36
N LEU A 65 9.35 4.31 7.90
CA LEU A 65 10.58 4.55 8.66
C LEU A 65 11.75 4.97 7.76
N VAL A 66 11.85 4.40 6.56
CA VAL A 66 12.93 4.72 5.61
C VAL A 66 12.71 6.08 4.96
N GLU A 67 11.49 6.39 4.57
CA GLU A 67 11.14 7.61 3.82
C GLU A 67 10.84 8.80 4.72
N LYS A 68 10.06 8.59 5.79
CA LYS A 68 9.59 9.68 6.68
C LYS A 68 10.31 9.71 8.01
N GLY A 69 11.12 8.70 8.34
CA GLY A 69 11.80 8.60 9.63
C GLY A 69 10.89 8.22 10.81
N CYS A 70 9.59 8.05 10.59
CA CYS A 70 8.60 7.71 11.61
C CYS A 70 7.54 6.76 11.06
N ASN A 71 7.16 5.74 11.83
CA ASN A 71 5.99 4.93 11.50
C ASN A 71 4.71 5.65 11.94
N PRO A 72 3.62 5.59 11.14
CA PRO A 72 2.34 6.07 11.60
C PRO A 72 1.93 5.26 12.84
N LEU A 73 1.71 5.96 13.95
CA LEU A 73 1.21 5.38 15.18
C LEU A 73 -0.27 5.04 14.97
N PHE A 74 -0.63 3.76 15.08
CA PHE A 74 -2.03 3.39 15.18
C PHE A 74 -2.52 3.75 16.59
N PRO A 75 -3.67 4.42 16.75
CA PRO A 75 -4.29 4.61 18.05
C PRO A 75 -4.89 3.28 18.53
N VAL A 76 -4.05 2.36 18.98
CA VAL A 76 -4.47 1.18 19.73
C VAL A 76 -3.38 0.80 20.73
N ASP A 77 -3.29 1.61 21.78
CA ASP A 77 -2.87 1.14 23.10
C ASP A 77 -3.47 2.10 24.17
N THR A 78 -4.67 1.76 24.64
CA THR A 78 -5.20 2.11 25.97
C THR A 78 -6.11 0.98 26.41
#